data_AF-A0A926E0U5-F1
#
_entry.id   AF-A0A926E0U5-F1
#
_cell.length_a   1.000
_cell.length_b   1.000
_cell.length_c   1.000
_cell.angle_alpha   90.00
_cell.angle_beta   90.00
_cell.angle_gamma   90.00
#
_symmetry.space_group_name_H-M   'P 1'
#
loop_
_entity.id
_entity.type
_entity.pdbx_description
1 polymer ?
#
loop_
_entity_poly.entity_id
_entity_poly.type
_entity_poly.pdbx_seq_one_letter_code
_entity_poly.pdbx_strand_id
1 'polypeptide(L)'
;MAKYIEQDAIYRKLEERYKYSSGEAHQAYSQAIDDLLSIPVIDMVEVVRCEKCKYHIYDSEYDRHRCNRLLSTFKIENDDFCSYGERK
;
A
#
# COMPACT_ATOMS: atom_id res chain seq x y z
N MET A 1 2.54 -4.94 -13.79
CA MET A 1 2.77 -5.82 -12.63
C MET A 1 2.61 -4.97 -11.40
N ALA A 2 1.69 -5.31 -10.50
CA ALA A 2 1.52 -4.60 -9.25
C ALA A 2 2.85 -4.67 -8.47
N LYS A 3 3.47 -3.52 -8.21
CA LYS A 3 4.68 -3.41 -7.40
C LYS A 3 4.28 -3.19 -5.95
N TYR A 4 5.09 -3.66 -5.00
CA TYR A 4 4.93 -3.27 -3.60
C TYR A 4 5.00 -1.74 -3.49
N ILE A 5 4.14 -1.15 -2.64
CA ILE A 5 4.06 0.30 -2.39
C ILE A 5 5.44 0.92 -2.10
N GLU A 6 6.38 0.14 -1.57
CA GLU A 6 7.74 0.56 -1.22
C GLU A 6 8.86 -0.14 -2.02
N GLN A 7 8.53 -0.89 -3.08
CA GLN A 7 9.55 -1.65 -3.83
C GLN A 7 10.58 -0.72 -4.46
N ASP A 8 10.12 0.39 -5.05
CA ASP A 8 10.99 1.39 -5.68
C ASP A 8 11.91 2.08 -4.65
N ALA A 9 11.47 2.22 -3.39
CA ALA A 9 12.30 2.75 -2.31
C ALA A 9 13.38 1.74 -1.87
N ILE A 10 13.05 0.45 -1.84
CA ILE A 10 14.04 -0.62 -1.60
C ILE A 10 15.05 -0.69 -2.74
N TYR A 11 14.62 -0.61 -4.00
CA TYR A 11 15.52 -0.59 -5.15
C TYR A 11 16.53 0.56 -5.06
N ARG A 12 16.09 1.79 -4.75
CA ARG A 12 17.00 2.93 -4.59
C ARG A 12 18.01 2.72 -3.47
N LYS A 13 17.58 2.20 -2.31
CA LYS A 13 18.49 1.91 -1.18
C LYS A 13 19.52 0.84 -1.54
N LEU A 14 19.12 -0.19 -2.30
CA LEU A 14 20.03 -1.24 -2.78
C LEU A 14 21.03 -0.67 -3.80
N GLU A 15 20.56 0.15 -4.76
CA GLU A 15 21.44 0.83 -5.73
C GLU A 15 22.44 1.78 -5.06
N GLU A 16 22.01 2.59 -4.10
CA GLU A 16 22.86 3.52 -3.35
C GLU A 16 23.92 2.77 -2.53
N ARG A 17 23.52 1.70 -1.84
CA ARG A 17 24.45 0.87 -1.07
C ARG A 17 25.46 0.15 -1.96
N TYR A 18 25.06 -0.25 -3.16
CA TYR A 18 25.94 -0.87 -4.15
C TYR A 18 26.96 0.12 -4.73
N LYS A 19 26.52 1.32 -5.16
CA LYS A 19 27.40 2.40 -5.66
C LYS A 19 28.47 2.79 -4.66
N TYR A 20 28.19 2.68 -3.36
CA TYR A 20 29.11 3.01 -2.28
C TYR A 20 30.12 1.87 -1.94
N SER A 21 29.77 0.60 -2.20
CA SER A 21 30.50 -0.55 -1.63
C SER A 21 31.46 -1.26 -2.58
N SER A 22 31.31 -1.16 -3.89
CA SER A 22 32.16 -1.92 -4.82
C SER A 22 32.12 -1.34 -6.22
N GLY A 23 33.29 -1.11 -6.81
CA GLY A 23 33.43 -0.78 -8.23
C GLY A 23 32.68 -1.76 -9.12
N GLU A 24 32.24 -1.25 -10.27
CA GLU A 24 31.30 -1.89 -11.19
C GLU A 24 31.66 -3.36 -11.51
N ALA A 25 30.67 -4.25 -11.36
CA ALA A 25 30.66 -5.69 -11.68
C ALA A 25 30.90 -6.68 -10.51
N HIS A 26 30.24 -6.47 -9.36
CA HIS A 26 30.12 -7.56 -8.36
C HIS A 26 28.88 -8.41 -8.66
N GLN A 27 29.11 -9.65 -9.10
CA GLN A 27 28.11 -10.67 -9.44
C GLN A 27 27.01 -10.84 -8.35
N ALA A 28 27.39 -10.62 -7.09
CA ALA A 28 26.50 -10.65 -5.94
C ALA A 28 25.36 -9.62 -5.97
N TYR A 29 25.53 -8.47 -6.65
CA TYR A 29 24.47 -7.47 -6.77
C TYR A 29 23.40 -7.88 -7.76
N SER A 30 23.81 -8.32 -8.97
CA SER A 30 22.87 -8.87 -9.95
C SER A 30 22.09 -10.03 -9.35
N GLN A 31 22.77 -10.92 -8.61
CA GLN A 31 22.13 -12.03 -7.91
C GLN A 31 21.13 -11.57 -6.84
N ALA A 32 21.45 -10.55 -6.04
CA ALA A 32 20.53 -10.03 -5.03
C ALA A 32 19.26 -9.40 -5.64
N ILE A 33 19.39 -8.75 -6.80
CA ILE A 33 18.23 -8.20 -7.53
C ILE A 33 17.40 -9.33 -8.15
N ASP A 34 18.04 -10.33 -8.75
CA ASP A 34 17.37 -11.50 -9.31
C ASP A 34 16.62 -12.28 -8.21
N ASP A 35 17.24 -12.46 -7.04
CA ASP A 35 16.62 -13.08 -5.87
C ASP A 35 15.39 -12.28 -5.42
N LEU A 36 15.49 -10.94 -5.33
CA LEU A 36 14.37 -10.08 -4.95
C LEU A 36 13.21 -10.16 -5.96
N LEU A 37 13.51 -10.23 -7.26
CA LEU A 37 12.53 -10.36 -8.34
C LEU A 37 11.90 -11.75 -8.40
N SER A 38 12.60 -12.79 -7.92
CA SER A 38 12.10 -14.17 -7.86
C SER A 38 11.05 -14.39 -6.77
N ILE A 39 10.99 -13.51 -5.76
CA ILE A 39 10.01 -13.61 -4.66
C ILE A 39 8.63 -13.26 -5.23
N PRO A 40 7.64 -14.17 -5.13
CA PRO A 40 6.28 -13.89 -5.57
C PRO A 40 5.75 -12.63 -4.88
N VAL A 41 5.27 -11.67 -5.69
CA VAL A 41 4.58 -10.51 -5.16
C VAL A 41 3.23 -10.99 -4.60
N ILE A 42 2.96 -10.71 -3.32
CA ILE A 42 1.64 -10.94 -2.74
C ILE A 42 0.63 -10.14 -3.55
N ASP A 43 -0.53 -10.73 -3.84
CA ASP A 43 -1.60 -9.98 -4.48
C ASP A 43 -2.02 -8.83 -3.54
N MET A 44 -1.67 -7.61 -3.93
CA MET A 44 -1.92 -6.42 -3.13
C MET A 44 -2.89 -5.52 -3.86
N VAL A 45 -3.85 -5.01 -3.11
CA VAL A 45 -4.82 -4.03 -3.57
C VAL A 45 -4.65 -2.80 -2.71
N GLU A 46 -4.52 -1.64 -3.34
CA GLU A 46 -4.56 -0.38 -2.60
C GLU A 46 -5.94 -0.23 -1.97
N VAL A 47 -6.00 -0.08 -0.65
CA VAL A 47 -7.24 0.14 0.09
C VAL A 47 -7.32 1.58 0.57
N VAL A 48 -8.52 2.14 0.54
CA VAL A 48 -8.76 3.51 1.03
C VAL A 48 -9.18 3.45 2.49
N ARG A 49 -8.54 4.27 3.34
CA ARG A 49 -8.98 4.48 4.71
C ARG A 49 -10.36 5.13 4.72
N CYS A 50 -11.25 4.66 5.59
CA CYS A 50 -12.63 5.11 5.66
C CYS A 50 -12.75 6.63 5.82
N GLU A 51 -11.90 7.27 6.64
CA GLU A 51 -11.88 8.74 6.77
C GLU A 51 -11.70 9.48 5.43
N LYS A 52 -10.96 8.87 4.48
CA LYS A 52 -10.65 9.41 3.14
C LYS A 52 -11.59 8.91 2.06
N CYS A 53 -12.54 8.05 2.40
CA CYS A 53 -13.48 7.45 1.47
C CYS A 53 -14.68 8.39 1.22
N LYS A 54 -15.11 8.55 -0.05
CA LYS A 54 -16.29 9.36 -0.42
C LYS A 54 -17.59 8.85 0.19
N TYR A 55 -17.64 7.57 0.57
CA TYR A 55 -18.81 6.94 1.18
C TYR A 55 -18.87 7.09 2.70
N HIS A 56 -17.82 7.62 3.33
CA HIS A 56 -17.83 7.86 4.76
C HIS A 56 -18.72 9.05 5.09
N ILE A 57 -19.70 8.80 5.95
CA ILE A 57 -20.58 9.82 6.52
C ILE A 57 -20.48 9.78 8.05
N TYR A 58 -20.67 10.93 8.68
CA TYR A 58 -20.85 11.03 10.12
C TYR A 58 -22.34 11.26 10.40
N ASP A 59 -22.90 10.37 11.22
CA ASP A 59 -24.29 10.43 11.66
C ASP A 59 -24.34 11.10 13.03
N SER A 60 -24.78 12.36 13.03
CA SER A 60 -24.84 13.19 14.23
C SER A 60 -25.96 12.80 15.20
N GLU A 61 -26.99 12.09 14.74
CA GLU A 61 -28.10 11.65 15.61
C GLU A 61 -27.63 10.56 16.57
N TYR A 62 -26.70 9.71 16.12
CA TYR A 62 -26.17 8.58 16.86
C TYR A 62 -24.68 8.69 17.20
N ASP A 63 -24.08 9.86 16.98
CA ASP A 63 -22.65 10.15 17.19
C ASP A 63 -21.72 9.04 16.68
N ARG A 64 -21.85 8.68 15.40
CA ARG A 64 -21.09 7.56 14.81
C ARG A 64 -20.77 7.71 13.34
N HIS A 65 -19.66 7.08 12.94
CA HIS A 65 -19.24 6.98 11.55
C HIS A 65 -19.91 5.80 10.84
N ARG A 66 -20.33 6.01 9.59
CA ARG A 66 -21.05 5.01 8.78
C ARG A 66 -20.62 5.00 7.33
N CYS A 67 -20.81 3.86 6.68
CA CYS A 67 -20.59 3.69 5.25
C CYS A 67 -21.90 3.84 4.46
N ASN A 68 -22.04 4.92 3.68
CA ASN A 68 -23.22 5.18 2.86
C ASN A 68 -23.34 4.21 1.66
N ARG A 69 -22.25 3.57 1.23
CA ARG A 69 -22.29 2.54 0.18
C ARG A 69 -23.15 1.33 0.57
N LEU A 70 -23.23 1.00 1.85
CA LEU A 70 -24.00 -0.11 2.41
C LEU A 70 -25.25 0.38 3.14
N LEU A 71 -25.95 1.35 2.55
CA LEU A 71 -27.20 1.93 3.09
C LEU A 71 -27.03 2.48 4.52
N SER A 72 -25.82 2.91 4.90
CA SER A 72 -25.50 3.42 6.23
C SER A 72 -25.75 2.43 7.37
N THR A 73 -25.92 1.14 7.06
CA THR A 73 -26.12 0.09 8.07
C THR A 73 -24.81 -0.34 8.72
N PHE A 74 -23.70 -0.19 7.99
CA PHE A 74 -22.38 -0.59 8.46
C PHE A 74 -21.74 0.53 9.27
N LYS A 75 -21.50 0.26 10.56
CA LYS A 75 -20.65 1.11 11.41
C LYS A 75 -19.20 0.93 10.95
N ILE A 76 -18.47 2.02 10.86
CA ILE A 76 -17.04 2.05 10.53
C ILE A 76 -16.30 2.90 11.57
N GLU A 77 -15.01 2.69 11.71
CA GLU A 77 -14.07 3.57 12.39
C GLU A 77 -13.25 4.35 11.33
N ASN A 78 -12.58 5.44 11.73
CA ASN A 78 -11.86 6.29 10.77
C ASN A 78 -10.67 5.59 10.10
N ASP A 79 -10.00 4.70 10.85
CA ASP A 79 -8.82 3.95 10.42
C ASP A 79 -9.14 2.62 9.73
N ASP A 80 -10.41 2.19 9.73
CA ASP A 80 -10.88 1.07 8.93
C ASP A 80 -10.52 1.27 7.45
N PHE A 81 -10.33 0.18 6.73
CA PHE A 81 -10.01 0.19 5.31
C PHE A 81 -11.10 -0.49 4.48
N CYS A 82 -11.33 0.02 3.27
CA CYS A 82 -12.33 -0.52 2.35
C CYS A 82 -11.68 -0.84 1.00
N SER A 83 -11.80 -2.10 0.56
CA SER A 83 -11.36 -2.55 -0.77
C SER A 83 -12.19 -1.98 -1.91
N TYR A 84 -13.39 -1.49 -1.61
CA TYR A 84 -14.27 -0.75 -2.53
C TYR A 84 -14.24 0.75 -2.26
N GLY A 85 -13.35 1.22 -1.39
CA GLY A 85 -13.28 2.61 -1.02
C GLY A 85 -12.81 3.45 -2.19
N GLU A 86 -13.48 4.56 -2.44
CA GLU A 86 -13.08 5.56 -3.43
C GLU A 86 -12.69 6.83 -2.69
N ARG A 87 -11.59 7.48 -3.07
CA ARG A 87 -11.11 8.70 -2.41
C ARG A 87 -12.12 9.86 -2.59
N LYS A 88 -12.22 10.73 -1.58
CA LYS A 88 -12.95 12.01 -1.64
C LYS A 88 -12.36 12.96 -2.67
#